data_AF-A0AAD6KJC5-F1
#
_entry.id   AF-A0AAD6KJC5-F1
#
_cell.length_a   1.000
_cell.length_b   1.000
_cell.length_c   1.000
_cell.angle_alpha   90.00
_cell.angle_beta   90.00
_cell.angle_gamma   90.00
#
_symmetry.space_group_name_H-M   'P 1'
#
loop_
_entity.id
_entity.type
_entity.pdbx_description
1 polymer ?
#
loop_
_entity_poly.entity_id
_entity_poly.type
_entity_poly.pdbx_seq_one_letter_code
_entity_poly.pdbx_strand_id
1 'polypeptide(L)'
;MAGETETPHQISLFRSQITTRRFNDESLQILESLLVFKDVKSQAETRSDLKQFLRFESLSIFQEIKYKTVYQKLSILQFFVRAFALIGDTESCLALKYEALLFRDVKSTSDQSLHVSYLEWLNFAQNLLDQGFYSIATQACEKALACFQKKDVADAKTGDFIENARVIEDIKRLKDRAMKSAASGSIQAQAAEYLKRKIVEKTRISSSFRTETKSAASTLFRNGIKKRHARELRKHQNKENALPFHSIKRTSSVCRRERLLFWRLLRALCQRVSLAKRDSFMNTCIKP
;
A
#
# COMPACT_ATOMS: atom_id res chain seq x y z
N MET A 1 -40.80 19.18 -2.37
CA MET A 1 -40.83 17.70 -2.33
C MET A 1 -40.33 17.18 -3.69
N ALA A 2 -39.02 17.11 -3.90
CA ALA A 2 -38.40 16.61 -5.15
C ALA A 2 -36.89 16.36 -4.95
N GLY A 3 -36.52 15.45 -4.03
CA GLY A 3 -35.11 15.24 -3.70
C GLY A 3 -34.68 13.79 -3.46
N GLU A 4 -35.60 12.81 -3.57
CA GLU A 4 -35.31 11.42 -3.18
C GLU A 4 -35.23 10.45 -4.37
N THR A 5 -35.56 10.86 -5.60
CA THR A 5 -35.63 9.96 -6.76
C THR A 5 -34.41 9.99 -7.70
N GLU A 6 -33.50 10.97 -7.56
CA GLU A 6 -32.38 11.14 -8.50
C GLU A 6 -31.16 10.24 -8.18
N THR A 7 -30.94 9.90 -6.91
CA THR A 7 -29.73 9.20 -6.47
C THR A 7 -29.64 7.75 -6.97
N PRO A 8 -30.71 6.91 -6.97
CA PRO A 8 -30.59 5.52 -7.45
C PRO A 8 -30.37 5.44 -8.95
N HIS A 9 -30.95 6.38 -9.72
CA HIS A 9 -30.79 6.42 -11.16
C HIS A 9 -29.36 6.80 -11.57
N GLN A 10 -28.76 7.80 -10.91
CA GLN A 10 -27.37 8.20 -11.16
C GLN A 10 -26.37 7.09 -10.79
N ILE A 11 -26.61 6.32 -9.72
CA ILE A 11 -25.74 5.18 -9.35
C ILE A 11 -25.78 4.11 -10.45
N SER A 12 -26.98 3.77 -10.93
CA SER A 12 -27.15 2.80 -12.02
C SER A 12 -26.48 3.28 -13.30
N LEU A 13 -26.64 4.57 -13.63
CA LEU A 13 -25.99 5.21 -14.78
C LEU A 13 -24.47 5.12 -14.67
N PHE A 14 -23.89 5.51 -13.53
CA PHE A 14 -22.44 5.42 -13.32
C PHE A 14 -21.94 3.98 -13.49
N ARG A 15 -22.59 3.00 -12.85
CA ARG A 15 -22.23 1.58 -12.96
C ARG A 15 -22.25 1.12 -14.42
N SER A 16 -23.29 1.47 -15.16
CA SER A 16 -23.41 1.17 -16.59
C SER A 16 -22.27 1.77 -17.42
N GLN A 17 -21.85 3.01 -17.15
CA GLN A 17 -20.72 3.63 -17.84
C GLN A 17 -19.41 2.86 -17.61
N ILE A 18 -19.13 2.44 -16.37
CA ILE A 18 -17.92 1.66 -16.06
C ILE A 18 -17.96 0.28 -16.72
N THR A 19 -19.10 -0.41 -16.63
CA THR A 19 -19.29 -1.73 -17.25
C THR A 19 -19.17 -1.66 -18.78
N THR A 20 -19.62 -0.57 -19.41
CA THR A 20 -19.48 -0.33 -20.85
C THR A 20 -18.13 0.29 -21.24
N ARG A 21 -17.17 0.36 -20.31
CA ARG A 21 -15.78 0.81 -20.53
C ARG A 21 -15.66 2.27 -20.95
N ARG A 22 -16.58 3.12 -20.49
CA ARG A 22 -16.56 4.57 -20.72
C ARG A 22 -15.82 5.28 -19.59
N PHE A 23 -14.53 5.48 -19.81
CA PHE A 23 -13.59 6.11 -18.88
C PHE A 23 -13.29 7.56 -19.29
N ASN A 24 -14.22 8.47 -19.05
CA ASN A 24 -14.14 9.87 -19.44
C ASN A 24 -14.52 10.81 -18.27
N ASP A 25 -14.40 12.12 -18.50
CA ASP A 25 -14.70 13.13 -17.48
C ASP A 25 -16.19 13.17 -17.14
N GLU A 26 -17.08 12.87 -18.09
CA GLU A 26 -18.52 12.78 -17.83
C GLU A 26 -18.84 11.70 -16.79
N SER A 27 -18.21 10.52 -16.88
CA SER A 27 -18.35 9.46 -15.87
C SER A 27 -17.84 9.91 -14.49
N LEU A 28 -16.80 10.73 -14.42
CA LEU A 28 -16.30 11.28 -13.15
C LEU A 28 -17.24 12.34 -12.58
N GLN A 29 -17.83 13.19 -13.43
CA GLN A 29 -18.82 14.17 -12.98
C GLN A 29 -20.08 13.52 -12.41
N ILE A 30 -20.54 12.41 -13.00
CA ILE A 30 -21.63 11.61 -12.42
C ILE A 30 -21.20 11.08 -11.04
N LEU A 31 -19.96 10.62 -10.89
CA LEU A 31 -19.47 10.18 -9.59
C LEU A 31 -19.39 11.33 -8.57
N GLU A 32 -18.99 12.52 -8.99
CA GLU A 32 -18.96 13.71 -8.13
C GLU A 32 -20.37 14.12 -7.68
N SER A 33 -21.35 14.14 -8.59
CA SER A 33 -22.75 14.45 -8.24
C SER A 33 -23.32 13.45 -7.25
N LEU A 34 -22.96 12.17 -7.42
CA LEU A 34 -23.32 11.10 -6.49
C LEU A 34 -22.76 11.29 -5.09
N LEU A 35 -21.73 12.11 -4.87
CA LEU A 35 -21.09 12.28 -3.56
C LEU A 35 -21.63 13.48 -2.78
N VAL A 36 -22.52 14.28 -3.40
CA VAL A 36 -23.20 15.43 -2.79
C VAL A 36 -24.44 14.93 -2.04
N PHE A 37 -24.29 14.60 -0.76
CA PHE A 37 -25.38 14.10 0.08
C PHE A 37 -25.76 15.08 1.19
N LYS A 38 -27.05 15.07 1.56
CA LYS A 38 -27.57 15.79 2.73
C LYS A 38 -27.49 14.96 4.02
N ASP A 39 -27.58 13.63 3.92
CA ASP A 39 -27.53 12.71 5.05
C ASP A 39 -26.21 11.91 5.09
N VAL A 40 -25.57 11.89 6.25
CA VAL A 40 -24.23 11.32 6.46
C VAL A 40 -24.26 9.79 6.42
N LYS A 41 -25.36 9.16 6.84
CA LYS A 41 -25.46 7.70 6.92
C LYS A 41 -25.60 7.07 5.55
N SER A 42 -26.54 7.57 4.74
CA SER A 42 -26.74 7.17 3.34
C SER A 42 -25.51 7.48 2.48
N GLN A 43 -24.78 8.56 2.77
CA GLN A 43 -23.51 8.86 2.11
C GLN A 43 -22.44 7.80 2.39
N ALA A 44 -22.27 7.39 3.65
CA ALA A 44 -21.26 6.41 4.03
C ALA A 44 -21.54 5.04 3.40
N GLU A 45 -22.81 4.62 3.37
CA GLU A 45 -23.25 3.38 2.73
C GLU A 45 -23.01 3.42 1.22
N THR A 46 -23.46 4.48 0.54
CA THR A 46 -23.26 4.64 -0.91
C THR A 46 -21.78 4.66 -1.29
N ARG A 47 -20.94 5.36 -0.51
CA ARG A 47 -19.48 5.35 -0.72
C ARG A 47 -18.88 3.97 -0.56
N SER A 48 -19.32 3.20 0.44
CA SER A 48 -18.86 1.84 0.66
C SER A 48 -19.21 0.94 -0.53
N ASP A 49 -20.44 1.02 -1.03
CA ASP A 49 -20.92 0.23 -2.16
C ASP A 49 -20.18 0.58 -3.46
N LEU A 50 -20.02 1.88 -3.75
CA LEU A 50 -19.27 2.35 -4.92
C LEU A 50 -17.79 1.94 -4.84
N LYS A 51 -17.19 2.01 -3.65
CA LYS A 51 -15.82 1.57 -3.40
C LYS A 51 -15.65 0.08 -3.68
N GLN A 52 -16.57 -0.76 -3.19
CA GLN A 52 -16.53 -2.19 -3.46
C GLN A 52 -16.73 -2.49 -4.94
N PHE A 53 -17.69 -1.84 -5.58
CA PHE A 53 -17.94 -1.97 -7.02
C PHE A 53 -16.70 -1.61 -7.84
N LEU A 54 -16.10 -0.43 -7.62
CA LEU A 54 -14.92 -0.01 -8.39
C LEU A 54 -13.71 -0.91 -8.15
N ARG A 55 -13.48 -1.38 -6.92
CA ARG A 55 -12.40 -2.34 -6.63
C ARG A 55 -12.58 -3.63 -7.41
N PHE A 56 -13.81 -4.14 -7.50
CA PHE A 56 -14.12 -5.36 -8.24
C PHE A 56 -13.99 -5.14 -9.75
N GLU A 57 -14.67 -4.11 -10.28
CA GLU A 57 -14.75 -3.86 -11.71
C GLU A 57 -13.39 -3.48 -12.30
N SER A 58 -12.60 -2.69 -11.57
CA SER A 58 -11.24 -2.32 -12.00
C SER A 58 -10.34 -3.55 -12.17
N LEU A 59 -10.52 -4.62 -11.39
CA LEU A 59 -9.75 -5.85 -11.57
C LEU A 59 -10.05 -6.54 -12.90
N SER A 60 -11.33 -6.64 -13.29
CA SER A 60 -11.72 -7.18 -14.60
C SER A 60 -11.13 -6.33 -15.73
N ILE A 61 -11.32 -5.01 -15.63
CA ILE A 61 -10.83 -4.06 -16.63
C ILE A 61 -9.32 -4.15 -16.78
N PHE A 62 -8.57 -4.18 -15.68
CA PHE A 62 -7.12 -4.23 -15.77
C PHE A 62 -6.62 -5.52 -16.43
N GLN A 63 -7.34 -6.64 -16.31
CA GLN A 63 -7.04 -7.86 -17.06
C GLN A 63 -7.32 -7.71 -18.57
N GLU A 64 -8.42 -7.07 -18.93
CA GLU A 64 -8.86 -6.86 -20.32
C GLU A 64 -7.91 -5.92 -21.09
N ILE A 65 -7.41 -4.87 -20.44
CA ILE A 65 -6.61 -3.83 -21.11
C ILE A 65 -5.18 -4.28 -21.42
N LYS A 66 -4.81 -5.54 -21.13
CA LYS A 66 -3.45 -6.08 -21.36
C LYS A 66 -2.93 -5.82 -22.77
N TYR A 67 -3.81 -5.87 -23.78
CA TYR A 67 -3.45 -5.69 -25.19
C TYR A 67 -3.68 -4.26 -25.73
N LYS A 68 -4.14 -3.33 -24.87
CA LYS A 68 -4.27 -1.91 -25.25
C LYS A 68 -2.91 -1.21 -25.35
N THR A 69 -2.89 -0.07 -26.03
CA THR A 69 -1.70 0.78 -26.16
C THR A 69 -1.26 1.31 -24.79
N VAL A 70 -0.01 1.79 -24.70
CA VAL A 70 0.53 2.37 -23.46
C VAL A 70 -0.29 3.57 -23.01
N TYR A 71 -0.62 4.49 -23.92
CA TYR A 71 -1.44 5.67 -23.65
C TYR A 71 -2.86 5.32 -23.19
N GLN A 72 -3.50 4.32 -23.82
CA GLN A 72 -4.82 3.87 -23.38
C GLN A 72 -4.78 3.26 -21.98
N LYS A 73 -3.77 2.45 -21.66
CA LYS A 73 -3.59 1.91 -20.30
C LYS A 73 -3.42 3.03 -19.27
N LEU A 74 -2.61 4.04 -19.60
CA LEU A 74 -2.37 5.19 -18.71
C LEU A 74 -3.63 6.03 -18.51
N SER A 75 -4.40 6.30 -19.56
CA SER A 75 -5.68 7.01 -19.47
C SER A 75 -6.67 6.27 -18.56
N ILE A 76 -6.78 4.95 -18.70
CA ILE A 76 -7.65 4.12 -17.85
C ILE A 76 -7.15 4.14 -16.39
N LEU A 77 -5.84 3.99 -16.15
CA LEU A 77 -5.26 4.11 -14.80
C LEU A 77 -5.55 5.49 -14.20
N GLN A 78 -5.38 6.58 -14.96
CA GLN A 78 -5.64 7.94 -14.50
C GLN A 78 -7.11 8.16 -14.14
N PHE A 79 -8.03 7.61 -14.94
CA PHE A 79 -9.46 7.62 -14.63
C PHE A 79 -9.72 6.97 -13.26
N PHE A 80 -9.22 5.75 -13.02
CA PHE A 80 -9.44 5.06 -11.75
C PHE A 80 -8.75 5.75 -10.58
N VAL A 81 -7.57 6.34 -10.77
CA VAL A 81 -6.92 7.17 -9.74
C VAL A 81 -7.85 8.31 -9.29
N ARG A 82 -8.46 9.01 -10.25
CA ARG A 82 -9.42 10.10 -9.94
C ARG A 82 -10.68 9.55 -9.28
N ALA A 83 -11.26 8.48 -9.79
CA ALA A 83 -12.46 7.86 -9.23
C ALA A 83 -12.26 7.40 -7.76
N PHE A 84 -11.14 6.73 -7.46
CA PHE A 84 -10.84 6.31 -6.09
C PHE A 84 -10.51 7.50 -5.18
N ALA A 85 -9.90 8.57 -5.70
CA ALA A 85 -9.71 9.79 -4.93
C ALA A 85 -11.05 10.42 -4.53
N LEU A 86 -12.00 10.51 -5.47
CA LEU A 86 -13.34 11.08 -5.24
C LEU A 86 -14.13 10.31 -4.17
N ILE A 87 -14.13 8.98 -4.22
CA ILE A 87 -14.84 8.14 -3.24
C ILE A 87 -14.11 8.05 -1.90
N GLY A 88 -12.88 8.57 -1.79
CA GLY A 88 -12.08 8.50 -0.57
C GLY A 88 -11.46 7.12 -0.33
N ASP A 89 -11.21 6.34 -1.39
CA ASP A 89 -10.43 5.11 -1.29
C ASP A 89 -8.94 5.37 -1.46
N THR A 90 -8.34 5.94 -0.42
CA THR A 90 -6.92 6.34 -0.40
C THR A 90 -5.97 5.20 -0.76
N GLU A 91 -6.25 3.97 -0.30
CA GLU A 91 -5.39 2.81 -0.57
C GLU A 91 -5.35 2.48 -2.07
N SER A 92 -6.51 2.32 -2.72
CA SER A 92 -6.60 2.03 -4.16
C SER A 92 -6.13 3.20 -5.03
N CYS A 93 -6.35 4.44 -4.59
CA CYS A 93 -5.85 5.62 -5.28
C CYS A 93 -4.32 5.65 -5.30
N LEU A 94 -3.68 5.51 -4.14
CA LEU A 94 -2.21 5.50 -4.02
C LEU A 94 -1.61 4.28 -4.73
N ALA A 95 -2.32 3.14 -4.73
CA ALA A 95 -1.96 1.96 -5.50
C ALA A 95 -1.73 2.25 -6.96
N LEU A 96 -2.75 2.82 -7.59
CA LEU A 96 -2.77 3.04 -9.02
C LEU A 96 -1.83 4.18 -9.40
N LYS A 97 -1.67 5.19 -8.55
CA LYS A 97 -0.64 6.22 -8.74
C LYS A 97 0.76 5.59 -8.78
N TYR A 98 1.09 4.73 -7.81
CA TYR A 98 2.38 4.04 -7.78
C TYR A 98 2.60 3.18 -9.04
N GLU A 99 1.61 2.39 -9.42
CA GLU A 99 1.70 1.50 -10.58
C GLU A 99 1.74 2.27 -11.91
N ALA A 100 1.04 3.41 -12.03
CA ALA A 100 1.13 4.27 -13.20
C ALA A 100 2.53 4.91 -13.34
N LEU A 101 3.12 5.37 -12.22
CA LEU A 101 4.49 5.88 -12.20
C LEU A 101 5.50 4.77 -12.56
N LEU A 102 5.35 3.57 -12.01
CA LEU A 102 6.20 2.42 -12.39
C LEU A 102 6.05 2.07 -13.87
N PHE A 103 4.83 2.03 -14.39
CA PHE A 103 4.57 1.67 -15.77
C PHE A 103 5.19 2.68 -16.73
N ARG A 104 5.09 3.98 -16.42
CA ARG A 104 5.77 5.07 -17.15
C ARG A 104 7.29 4.94 -17.08
N ASP A 105 7.87 4.75 -15.89
CA ASP A 105 9.33 4.56 -15.68
C ASP A 105 9.89 3.36 -16.47
N VAL A 106 9.10 2.30 -16.62
CA VAL A 106 9.48 1.14 -17.44
C VAL A 106 9.37 1.44 -18.93
N LYS A 107 8.36 2.21 -19.36
CA LYS A 107 8.10 2.53 -20.77
C LYS A 107 8.91 3.71 -21.29
N SER A 108 9.49 4.51 -20.41
CA SER A 108 10.33 5.64 -20.79
C SER A 108 11.57 5.24 -21.59
N THR A 109 12.02 3.98 -21.49
CA THR A 109 13.13 3.47 -22.31
C THR A 109 12.79 3.37 -23.80
N SER A 110 11.51 3.24 -24.14
CA SER A 110 11.02 3.16 -25.52
C SER A 110 10.38 4.47 -25.99
N ASP A 111 9.91 5.31 -25.07
CA ASP A 111 9.19 6.55 -25.37
C ASP A 111 9.51 7.61 -24.30
N GLN A 112 10.33 8.59 -24.68
CA GLN A 112 10.80 9.63 -23.76
C GLN A 112 9.66 10.50 -23.20
N SER A 113 8.52 10.60 -23.89
CA SER A 113 7.36 11.36 -23.39
C SER A 113 6.78 10.76 -22.09
N LEU A 114 7.07 9.48 -21.82
CA LEU A 114 6.66 8.76 -20.62
C LEU A 114 7.66 8.89 -19.49
N HIS A 115 8.72 9.69 -19.63
CA HIS A 115 9.71 9.93 -18.60
C HIS A 115 9.06 10.33 -17.28
N VAL A 116 9.53 9.72 -16.18
CA VAL A 116 9.09 10.04 -14.81
C VAL A 116 10.24 10.72 -14.10
N SER A 117 10.05 11.98 -13.75
CA SER A 117 11.06 12.78 -13.06
C SER A 117 11.26 12.32 -11.61
N TYR A 118 12.44 12.62 -11.05
CA TYR A 118 12.68 12.40 -9.62
C TYR A 118 11.72 13.20 -8.74
N LEU A 119 11.30 14.41 -9.18
CA LEU A 119 10.34 15.27 -8.49
C LEU A 119 8.96 14.62 -8.39
N GLU A 120 8.49 13.97 -9.46
CA GLU A 120 7.23 13.21 -9.42
C GLU A 120 7.27 12.10 -8.37
N TRP A 121 8.37 11.33 -8.32
CA TRP A 121 8.57 10.30 -7.30
C TRP A 121 8.68 10.87 -5.89
N LEU A 122 9.38 12.00 -5.72
CA LEU A 122 9.57 12.66 -4.43
C LEU A 122 8.26 13.22 -3.88
N ASN A 123 7.49 13.92 -4.71
CA ASN A 123 6.16 14.43 -4.35
C ASN A 123 5.22 13.28 -3.99
N PHE A 124 5.28 12.18 -4.73
CA PHE A 124 4.50 10.99 -4.41
C PHE A 124 4.93 10.35 -3.08
N ALA A 125 6.25 10.28 -2.81
CA ALA A 125 6.78 9.76 -1.55
C ALA A 125 6.36 10.61 -0.34
N GLN A 126 6.37 11.93 -0.47
CA GLN A 126 5.91 12.83 0.59
C GLN A 126 4.41 12.62 0.88
N ASN A 127 3.58 12.54 -0.16
CA ASN A 127 2.16 12.23 0.00
C ASN A 127 1.93 10.87 0.69
N LEU A 128 2.67 9.83 0.29
CA LEU A 128 2.61 8.52 0.96
C LEU A 128 2.97 8.60 2.44
N LEU A 129 3.98 9.41 2.80
CA LEU A 129 4.40 9.62 4.18
C LEU A 129 3.29 10.30 4.98
N ASP A 130 2.69 11.37 4.43
CA ASP A 130 1.60 12.11 5.07
C ASP A 130 0.36 11.23 5.30
N GLN A 131 0.15 10.25 4.42
CA GLN A 131 -0.94 9.26 4.48
C GLN A 131 -0.58 8.01 5.31
N GLY A 132 0.62 7.93 5.89
CA GLY A 132 1.05 6.82 6.75
C GLY A 132 1.55 5.55 6.03
N PHE A 133 1.73 5.58 4.71
CA PHE A 133 2.20 4.44 3.91
C PHE A 133 3.73 4.38 3.84
N TYR A 134 4.37 4.30 5.01
CA TYR A 134 5.83 4.49 5.18
C TYR A 134 6.71 3.53 4.37
N SER A 135 6.34 2.25 4.27
CA SER A 135 7.14 1.27 3.52
C SER A 135 7.13 1.55 2.01
N ILE A 136 5.99 2.03 1.49
CA ILE A 136 5.88 2.41 0.08
C ILE A 136 6.57 3.76 -0.15
N ALA A 137 6.47 4.70 0.79
CA ALA A 137 7.18 5.98 0.73
C ALA A 137 8.70 5.77 0.62
N THR A 138 9.24 4.79 1.37
CA THR A 138 10.64 4.37 1.27
C THR A 138 11.01 3.92 -0.15
N GLN A 139 10.18 3.07 -0.77
CA GLN A 139 10.41 2.60 -2.15
C GLN A 139 10.31 3.74 -3.17
N ALA A 140 9.37 4.66 -3.00
CA ALA A 140 9.24 5.83 -3.86
C ALA A 140 10.46 6.76 -3.74
N CYS A 141 11.05 6.92 -2.56
CA CYS A 141 12.32 7.64 -2.38
C CYS A 141 13.48 6.95 -3.11
N GLU A 142 13.55 5.62 -3.08
CA GLU A 142 14.56 4.86 -3.84
C GLU A 142 14.41 5.06 -5.36
N LYS A 143 13.17 5.10 -5.84
CA LYS A 143 12.87 5.44 -7.23
C LYS A 143 13.27 6.87 -7.59
N ALA A 144 12.97 7.84 -6.74
CA ALA A 144 13.39 9.24 -6.93
C ALA A 144 14.92 9.34 -7.06
N LEU A 145 15.66 8.70 -6.14
CA LEU A 145 17.12 8.71 -6.16
C LEU A 145 17.68 8.06 -7.44
N ALA A 146 17.12 6.93 -7.86
CA ALA A 146 17.53 6.25 -9.09
C ALA A 146 17.23 7.09 -10.35
N CYS A 147 16.09 7.78 -10.41
CA CYS A 147 15.78 8.70 -11.51
C CYS A 147 16.77 9.89 -11.55
N PHE A 148 17.10 10.45 -10.39
CA PHE A 148 18.04 11.56 -10.29
C PHE A 148 19.44 11.18 -10.78
N GLN A 149 19.97 10.05 -10.29
CA GLN A 149 21.29 9.56 -10.68
C GLN A 149 21.41 9.22 -12.17
N LYS A 150 20.34 8.70 -12.80
CA LYS A 150 20.33 8.48 -14.26
C LYS A 150 20.48 9.77 -15.05
N LYS A 151 19.96 10.89 -14.54
CA LYS A 151 20.07 12.21 -15.19
C LYS A 151 21.51 12.74 -15.10
N ASP A 152 22.16 12.62 -13.93
CA ASP A 152 23.54 13.08 -13.75
C ASP A 152 24.54 12.38 -14.68
N VAL A 153 24.32 11.09 -14.99
CA VAL A 153 25.15 10.34 -15.95
C VAL A 153 24.94 10.82 -17.40
N ALA A 154 23.74 11.27 -17.74
CA ALA A 154 23.39 11.75 -19.08
C ALA A 154 23.81 13.22 -19.32
N ASP A 155 23.73 14.06 -18.29
CA ASP A 155 23.96 15.53 -18.33
C ASP A 155 25.32 15.94 -17.73
N ALA A 156 26.34 15.08 -17.79
CA ALA A 156 27.65 15.23 -17.13
C ALA A 156 28.48 16.49 -17.51
N LYS A 157 27.90 17.50 -18.16
CA LYS A 157 28.57 18.73 -18.59
C LYS A 157 28.01 20.04 -18.03
N THR A 158 26.92 20.08 -17.24
CA THR A 158 26.27 21.39 -16.95
C THR A 158 25.60 21.57 -15.58
N GLY A 159 25.67 20.61 -14.64
CA GLY A 159 24.94 20.70 -13.37
C GLY A 159 25.71 21.34 -12.21
N ASP A 160 25.08 22.27 -11.47
CA ASP A 160 25.60 22.85 -10.23
C ASP A 160 25.69 21.75 -9.15
N PHE A 161 26.91 21.28 -8.88
CA PHE A 161 27.20 20.18 -7.96
C PHE A 161 26.56 20.36 -6.56
N ILE A 162 26.45 21.61 -6.10
CA ILE A 162 25.86 21.97 -4.80
C ILE A 162 24.35 21.71 -4.79
N GLU A 163 23.64 22.06 -5.87
CA GLU A 163 22.20 21.85 -5.96
C GLU A 163 21.88 20.35 -6.04
N ASN A 164 22.68 19.59 -6.79
CA ASN A 164 22.55 18.14 -6.86
C ASN A 164 22.76 17.46 -5.51
N ALA A 165 23.76 17.91 -4.73
CA ALA A 165 24.00 17.40 -3.39
C ALA A 165 22.80 17.65 -2.45
N ARG A 166 22.19 18.84 -2.52
CA ARG A 166 20.99 19.18 -1.73
C ARG A 166 19.80 18.29 -2.08
N VAL A 167 19.55 18.05 -3.37
CA VAL A 167 18.46 17.16 -3.81
C VAL A 167 18.65 15.73 -3.27
N ILE A 168 19.87 15.21 -3.35
CA ILE A 168 20.19 13.87 -2.81
C ILE A 168 19.96 13.83 -1.30
N GLU A 169 20.39 14.86 -0.58
CA GLU A 169 20.18 14.97 0.87
C GLU A 169 18.68 15.01 1.22
N ASP A 170 17.88 15.78 0.49
CA ASP A 170 16.44 15.88 0.70
C ASP A 170 15.73 14.53 0.50
N ILE A 171 16.07 13.80 -0.57
CA ILE A 171 15.53 12.46 -0.84
C ILE A 171 15.91 11.49 0.30
N LYS A 172 17.17 11.52 0.76
CA LYS A 172 17.64 10.68 1.88
C LYS A 172 16.93 11.02 3.18
N ARG A 173 16.79 12.31 3.50
CA ARG A 173 16.08 12.78 4.70
C ARG A 173 14.62 12.32 4.70
N LEU A 174 13.94 12.36 3.55
CA LEU A 174 12.58 11.84 3.44
C LEU A 174 12.53 10.32 3.65
N LYS A 175 13.45 9.58 3.02
CA LYS A 175 13.58 8.12 3.18
C LYS A 175 13.80 7.74 4.64
N ASP A 176 14.70 8.42 5.34
CA ASP A 176 15.01 8.14 6.75
C ASP A 176 13.80 8.41 7.66
N ARG A 177 13.04 9.48 7.39
CA ARG A 177 11.76 9.73 8.08
C ARG A 177 10.78 8.58 7.87
N ALA A 178 10.59 8.15 6.62
CA ALA A 178 9.71 7.02 6.31
C ALA A 178 10.17 5.73 7.01
N MET A 179 11.47 5.41 6.98
CA MET A 179 12.02 4.22 7.62
C MET A 179 11.85 4.25 9.15
N LYS A 180 12.10 5.39 9.79
CA LYS A 180 11.87 5.57 11.24
C LYS A 180 10.41 5.34 11.61
N SER A 181 9.47 5.93 10.85
CA SER A 181 8.04 5.76 11.07
C SER A 181 7.58 4.32 10.85
N ALA A 182 8.10 3.64 9.83
CA ALA A 182 7.83 2.22 9.58
C ALA A 182 8.34 1.34 10.74
N ALA A 183 9.54 1.61 11.25
CA ALA A 183 10.14 0.87 12.36
C ALA A 183 9.35 1.07 13.67
N SER A 184 8.93 2.30 13.96
CA SER A 184 8.13 2.63 15.16
C SER A 184 6.75 1.97 15.16
N GLY A 185 6.15 1.76 13.97
CA GLY A 185 4.86 1.07 13.83
C GLY A 185 4.93 -0.45 13.84
N SER A 186 6.14 -1.04 13.96
CA SER A 186 6.30 -2.49 13.94
C SER A 186 5.78 -3.16 15.22
N ILE A 187 5.23 -4.36 15.12
CA ILE A 187 4.74 -5.14 16.27
C ILE A 187 5.86 -5.35 17.30
N GLN A 188 7.11 -5.51 16.84
CA GLN A 188 8.27 -5.65 17.71
C GLN A 188 8.59 -4.36 18.47
N ALA A 189 8.54 -3.20 17.80
CA ALA A 189 8.72 -1.90 18.45
C ALA A 189 7.59 -1.60 19.43
N GLN A 190 6.33 -1.88 19.06
CA GLN A 190 5.18 -1.72 19.93
C GLN A 190 5.23 -2.67 21.15
N ALA A 191 5.66 -3.93 20.95
CA ALA A 191 5.86 -4.88 22.05
C ALA A 191 6.98 -4.43 22.99
N ALA A 192 8.10 -3.92 22.45
CA ALA A 192 9.19 -3.37 23.24
C ALA A 192 8.75 -2.13 24.03
N GLU A 193 7.97 -1.24 23.42
CA GLU A 193 7.43 -0.05 24.10
C GLU A 193 6.42 -0.44 25.18
N TYR A 194 5.51 -1.39 24.90
CA TYR A 194 4.58 -1.94 25.88
C TYR A 194 5.33 -2.59 27.06
N LEU A 195 6.39 -3.36 26.80
CA LEU A 195 7.22 -3.94 27.85
C LEU A 195 7.92 -2.86 28.67
N LYS A 196 8.47 -1.81 28.04
CA LYS A 196 9.06 -0.66 28.75
C LYS A 196 8.03 0.02 29.65
N ARG A 197 6.83 0.31 29.14
CA ARG A 197 5.72 0.89 29.92
C ARG A 197 5.34 0.00 31.10
N LYS A 198 5.20 -1.31 30.87
CA LYS A 198 4.88 -2.29 31.91
C LYS A 198 5.96 -2.41 32.99
N ILE A 199 7.23 -2.30 32.61
CA ILE A 199 8.34 -2.26 33.57
C ILE A 199 8.24 -1.00 34.42
N VAL A 200 8.10 0.19 33.81
CA VAL A 200 7.97 1.46 34.53
C VAL A 200 6.77 1.47 35.48
N GLU A 201 5.62 0.97 35.03
CA GLU A 201 4.39 0.85 35.83
C GLU A 201 4.56 -0.13 36.99
N LYS A 202 5.17 -1.30 36.75
CA LYS A 202 5.51 -2.24 37.82
C LYS A 202 6.49 -1.64 38.83
N THR A 203 7.44 -0.83 38.37
CA THR A 203 8.42 -0.16 39.22
C THR A 203 7.75 0.87 40.12
N ARG A 204 6.78 1.65 39.58
CA ARG A 204 5.91 2.57 40.35
C ARG A 204 5.04 1.86 41.39
N ILE A 205 4.46 0.71 41.05
CA ILE A 205 3.65 -0.09 41.97
C ILE A 205 4.53 -0.73 43.06
N SER A 206 5.75 -1.15 42.74
CA SER A 206 6.68 -1.71 43.73
C SER A 206 7.30 -0.68 44.67
N SER A 207 7.32 0.61 44.29
CA SER A 207 7.76 1.67 45.19
C SER A 207 6.68 2.11 46.18
N SER A 208 5.40 1.78 45.95
CA SER A 208 4.30 2.13 46.85
C SER A 208 3.92 1.01 47.85
N PHE A 209 4.39 -0.23 47.64
CA PHE A 209 4.17 -1.33 48.58
C PHE A 209 5.47 -1.68 49.31
N ARG A 210 5.65 -1.10 50.51
CA ARG A 210 6.62 -1.59 51.49
C ARG A 210 6.21 -2.99 51.94
N THR A 211 7.17 -3.92 51.80
CA THR A 211 7.29 -5.21 52.50
C THR A 211 6.01 -6.05 52.61
N GLU A 212 5.60 -6.71 51.53
CA GLU A 212 4.79 -7.92 51.64
C GLU A 212 5.70 -9.16 51.63
N THR A 213 5.69 -9.87 52.75
CA THR A 213 6.30 -11.18 52.94
C THR A 213 5.81 -12.10 51.83
N LYS A 214 6.72 -12.56 50.96
CA LYS A 214 6.38 -13.40 49.80
C LYS A 214 5.71 -14.69 50.29
N SER A 215 4.37 -14.72 50.23
CA SER A 215 3.57 -15.88 50.60
C SER A 215 3.96 -17.08 49.74
N ALA A 216 4.36 -18.18 50.41
CA ALA A 216 4.75 -19.44 49.78
C ALA A 216 3.67 -19.96 48.81
N ALA A 217 2.40 -19.71 49.11
CA ALA A 217 1.27 -20.06 48.26
C ALA A 217 1.27 -19.32 46.91
N SER A 218 1.68 -18.04 46.89
CA SER A 218 1.77 -17.24 45.66
C SER A 218 2.89 -17.74 44.74
N THR A 219 4.03 -18.15 45.31
CA THR A 219 5.10 -18.81 44.56
C THR A 219 4.68 -20.16 44.02
N LEU A 220 3.98 -20.98 44.80
CA LEU A 220 3.49 -22.28 44.36
C LEU A 220 2.44 -22.16 43.25
N PHE A 221 1.53 -21.20 43.35
CA PHE A 221 0.53 -20.93 42.30
C PHE A 221 1.19 -20.49 40.98
N ARG A 222 2.13 -19.54 41.04
CA ARG A 222 2.89 -19.10 39.87
C ARG A 222 3.73 -20.23 39.26
N ASN A 223 4.33 -21.07 40.08
CA ASN A 223 5.08 -22.24 39.63
C ASN A 223 4.15 -23.30 39.00
N GLY A 224 2.93 -23.45 39.52
CA GLY A 224 1.89 -24.29 38.94
C GLY A 224 1.48 -23.84 37.53
N ILE A 225 1.25 -22.53 37.34
CA ILE A 225 0.95 -21.96 36.02
C ILE A 225 2.12 -22.18 35.05
N LYS A 226 3.35 -21.91 35.48
CA LYS A 226 4.55 -22.15 34.64
C LYS A 226 4.70 -23.62 34.25
N LYS A 227 4.51 -24.56 35.18
CA LYS A 227 4.53 -26.00 34.88
C LYS A 227 3.42 -26.40 33.91
N ARG A 228 2.22 -25.83 34.04
CA ARG A 228 1.11 -26.09 33.12
C ARG A 228 1.42 -25.59 31.70
N HIS A 229 1.93 -24.36 31.57
CA HIS A 229 2.33 -23.81 30.27
C HIS A 229 3.48 -24.60 29.63
N ALA A 230 4.47 -25.04 30.43
CA ALA A 230 5.56 -25.88 29.92
C ALA A 230 5.07 -27.25 29.42
N ARG A 231 4.08 -27.84 30.09
CA ARG A 231 3.45 -29.09 29.64
C ARG A 231 2.66 -28.88 28.33
N GLU A 232 1.91 -27.79 28.23
CA GLU A 232 1.13 -27.50 27.03
C GLU A 232 2.03 -27.16 25.84
N LEU A 233 3.13 -26.44 26.05
CA LEU A 233 4.13 -26.16 25.02
C LEU A 233 4.75 -27.46 24.47
N ARG A 234 5.12 -28.41 25.34
CA ARG A 234 5.63 -29.73 24.91
C ARG A 234 4.59 -30.51 24.11
N LYS A 235 3.30 -30.43 24.48
CA LYS A 235 2.22 -31.06 23.70
C LYS A 235 2.08 -30.44 22.30
N HIS A 236 2.24 -29.13 22.17
CA HIS A 236 2.20 -28.45 20.88
C HIS A 236 3.43 -28.78 20.02
N GLN A 237 4.62 -28.81 20.61
CA GLN A 237 5.85 -29.23 19.93
C GLN A 237 5.83 -30.70 19.50
N ASN A 238 5.22 -31.58 20.30
CA ASN A 238 5.01 -32.98 19.92
C ASN A 238 3.94 -33.16 18.83
N LYS A 239 3.00 -32.22 18.69
CA LYS A 239 1.99 -32.21 17.61
C LYS A 239 2.53 -31.62 16.30
N GLU A 240 3.48 -30.68 16.35
CA GLU A 240 4.16 -30.16 15.14
C GLU A 240 5.07 -31.19 14.45
N ASN A 241 5.48 -32.26 15.15
CA ASN A 241 6.27 -33.35 14.57
C ASN A 241 5.41 -34.50 13.98
N ALA A 242 4.08 -34.39 13.97
CA ALA A 242 3.18 -35.39 13.41
C ALA A 242 2.08 -34.75 12.52
N LEU A 243 2.42 -34.56 11.24
CA LEU A 243 1.53 -34.37 10.08
C LEU A 243 0.82 -33.00 9.89
N PRO A 244 0.44 -32.67 8.63
CA PRO A 244 0.69 -31.37 8.02
C PRO A 244 -0.44 -30.35 8.18
N PHE A 245 -0.03 -29.09 8.03
CA PHE A 245 -0.82 -27.86 8.06
C PHE A 245 -2.20 -27.95 7.38
N HIS A 246 -3.26 -27.78 8.17
CA HIS A 246 -4.47 -27.09 7.71
C HIS A 246 -5.09 -26.19 8.80
N SER A 247 -5.17 -24.91 8.45
CA SER A 247 -6.30 -23.99 8.64
C SER A 247 -6.75 -23.66 10.07
N ILE A 248 -6.38 -22.47 10.56
CA ILE A 248 -7.21 -21.70 11.50
C ILE A 248 -7.70 -20.43 10.80
N LYS A 249 -9.01 -20.37 10.54
CA LYS A 249 -9.74 -19.19 10.09
C LYS A 249 -9.68 -18.12 11.19
N ARG A 250 -9.16 -16.93 10.87
CA ARG A 250 -9.46 -15.67 11.56
C ARG A 250 -10.07 -14.69 10.57
N THR A 251 -11.23 -14.19 10.92
CA THR A 251 -12.13 -13.27 10.20
C THR A 251 -11.59 -11.84 10.03
N SER A 252 -10.27 -11.63 10.13
CA SER A 252 -9.58 -10.38 9.70
C SER A 252 -8.78 -10.57 8.40
N SER A 253 -8.75 -11.79 7.87
CA SER A 253 -7.89 -12.18 6.74
C SER A 253 -8.53 -12.00 5.36
N VAL A 254 -9.86 -11.87 5.26
CA VAL A 254 -10.56 -11.69 3.97
C VAL A 254 -10.18 -10.34 3.37
N CYS A 255 -10.18 -9.28 4.19
CA CYS A 255 -9.78 -7.95 3.75
C CYS A 255 -8.27 -7.84 3.43
N ARG A 256 -7.41 -8.68 4.02
CA ARG A 256 -5.96 -8.73 3.69
C ARG A 256 -5.69 -9.55 2.42
N ARG A 257 -6.42 -10.63 2.20
CA ARG A 257 -6.26 -11.51 1.02
C ARG A 257 -6.77 -10.85 -0.26
N GLU A 258 -7.92 -10.17 -0.22
CA GLU A 258 -8.44 -9.43 -1.36
C GLU A 258 -7.55 -8.24 -1.72
N ARG A 259 -7.01 -7.52 -0.73
CA ARG A 259 -5.96 -6.52 -0.93
C ARG A 259 -4.73 -7.16 -1.60
N LEU A 260 -4.16 -8.22 -1.03
CA LEU A 260 -2.99 -8.89 -1.61
C LEU A 260 -3.24 -9.41 -3.04
N LEU A 261 -4.44 -9.86 -3.37
CA LEU A 261 -4.81 -10.30 -4.71
C LEU A 261 -4.95 -9.12 -5.68
N PHE A 262 -5.64 -8.04 -5.26
CA PHE A 262 -5.74 -6.80 -6.04
C PHE A 262 -4.35 -6.27 -6.40
N TRP A 263 -3.48 -6.19 -5.40
CA TRP A 263 -2.11 -5.72 -5.54
C TRP A 263 -1.23 -6.68 -6.35
N ARG A 264 -1.42 -8.00 -6.23
CA ARG A 264 -0.68 -8.98 -7.05
C ARG A 264 -1.12 -8.98 -8.51
N LEU A 265 -2.42 -8.81 -8.78
CA LEU A 265 -2.97 -8.74 -10.13
C LEU A 265 -2.56 -7.44 -10.83
N LEU A 266 -2.67 -6.31 -10.12
CA LEU A 266 -2.23 -5.01 -10.61
C LEU A 266 -0.72 -5.01 -10.90
N ARG A 267 0.07 -5.55 -9.96
CA ARG A 267 1.51 -5.75 -10.15
C ARG A 267 1.83 -6.71 -11.29
N ALA A 268 1.09 -7.80 -11.49
CA ALA A 268 1.32 -8.75 -12.59
C ALA A 268 1.03 -8.13 -13.97
N LEU A 269 0.09 -7.19 -14.05
CA LEU A 269 -0.21 -6.44 -15.26
C LEU A 269 0.88 -5.44 -15.62
N CYS A 270 1.52 -4.84 -14.61
CA CYS A 270 2.70 -4.00 -14.80
C CYS A 270 4.00 -4.82 -15.01
N GLN A 271 4.15 -5.98 -14.34
CA GLN A 271 5.39 -6.76 -14.30
C GLN A 271 5.62 -7.68 -15.51
N ARG A 272 4.63 -7.92 -16.39
CA ARG A 272 4.89 -8.64 -17.66
C ARG A 272 5.79 -7.88 -18.65
N VAL A 273 6.31 -6.71 -18.28
CA VAL A 273 7.35 -6.00 -19.05
C VAL A 273 8.77 -6.23 -18.47
N SER A 274 8.91 -6.77 -17.25
CA SER A 274 10.23 -6.98 -16.64
C SER A 274 10.92 -8.30 -17.01
N LEU A 275 10.21 -9.26 -17.62
CA LEU A 275 10.81 -10.51 -18.12
C LEU A 275 11.51 -10.33 -19.49
N ALA A 276 11.14 -9.31 -20.28
CA ALA A 276 11.82 -9.01 -21.54
C ALA A 276 13.25 -8.47 -21.36
N LYS A 277 13.62 -8.03 -20.14
CA LYS A 277 14.96 -7.50 -19.85
C LYS A 277 16.00 -8.59 -19.57
N ARG A 278 15.58 -9.86 -19.40
CA ARG A 278 16.51 -11.01 -19.30
C ARG A 278 16.82 -11.62 -20.67
N ASP A 279 15.82 -11.67 -21.56
CA ASP A 279 16.01 -12.30 -22.88
C ASP A 279 16.72 -11.38 -23.89
N SER A 280 16.61 -10.06 -23.72
CA SER A 280 17.32 -9.09 -24.59
C SER A 280 18.79 -8.88 -24.23
N PHE A 281 19.23 -9.26 -23.02
CA PHE A 281 20.63 -9.12 -22.59
C PHE A 281 21.44 -10.41 -22.80
N MET A 282 20.78 -11.56 -22.99
CA MET A 282 21.43 -12.84 -23.31
C MET A 282 21.56 -13.13 -24.81
N ASN A 283 20.85 -12.39 -25.69
CA ASN A 283 20.86 -12.62 -27.14
C ASN A 283 21.78 -11.68 -27.95
N THR A 284 22.57 -10.84 -27.30
CA THR A 284 23.58 -9.97 -27.96
C THR A 284 25.02 -10.32 -27.62
N CYS A 285 25.25 -11.41 -26.87
CA CYS A 285 26.57 -11.94 -26.56
C CYS A 285 26.78 -13.38 -27.09
N ILE A 286 26.19 -13.74 -28.23
CA ILE A 286 26.60 -14.94 -28.96
C ILE A 286 26.41 -14.67 -30.47
N LYS A 287 27.48 -14.26 -31.13
CA LYS A 287 27.99 -14.91 -32.35
C LYS A 287 29.35 -14.27 -32.74
N PRO A 288 30.31 -15.10 -33.19
CA PRO A 288 31.70 -14.70 -33.46
C PRO A 288 31.84 -13.74 -34.63
#